data_AF-A0A357I5L1-F1
#
_entry.id   AF-A0A357I5L1-F1
#
_cell.length_a   1.000
_cell.length_b   1.000
_cell.length_c   1.000
_cell.angle_alpha   90.00
_cell.angle_beta   90.00
_cell.angle_gamma   90.00
#
_symmetry.space_group_name_H-M   'P 1'
#
loop_
_entity.id
_entity.type
_entity.pdbx_description
1 polymer ?
#
loop_
_entity_poly.entity_id
_entity_poly.type
_entity_poly.pdbx_seq_one_letter_code
_entity_poly.pdbx_strand_id
1 'polypeptide(L)'
;PIHAAVEDFSTGHTEQSALTHSQVLGLIRLYLYTPETAALLPVLLYEAAVDGKYPALARAAQSVSELADELLYFGAHNAVLCSEEYPRFGDIPNAIQAQNSNTYLGDEFLRSLDVMCEVWPHGDIPENFHHALHADLPTLMLTGENDPITPPAYAERLKKNLPRATHFVLPGRGHSVAGHPCAARLISDFITEPDSAKLDSACLSRMRQEPVFVNLNGTAP
;
A
#
# COMPACT_ATOMS: atom_id res chain seq x y z
N PRO A 1 -13.99 -12.39 -18.11
CA PRO A 1 -13.67 -10.94 -18.22
C PRO A 1 -14.92 -10.19 -18.64
N ILE A 2 -15.12 -8.97 -18.14
CA ILE A 2 -16.20 -8.08 -18.58
C ILE A 2 -15.57 -7.07 -19.54
N HIS A 3 -16.21 -6.81 -20.68
CA HIS A 3 -15.73 -5.79 -21.62
C HIS A 3 -16.54 -4.51 -21.40
N ALA A 4 -15.83 -3.41 -21.15
CA ALA A 4 -16.42 -2.09 -20.95
C ALA A 4 -15.90 -1.11 -21.99
N ALA A 5 -16.82 -0.30 -22.53
CA ALA A 5 -16.48 0.84 -23.35
C ALA A 5 -15.92 1.95 -22.45
N VAL A 6 -14.70 2.38 -22.73
CA VAL A 6 -13.90 3.28 -21.90
C VAL A 6 -13.34 4.40 -22.78
N GLU A 7 -13.46 5.65 -22.37
CA GLU A 7 -12.91 6.79 -23.11
C GLU A 7 -11.43 7.02 -22.77
N ASP A 8 -10.56 6.99 -23.77
CA ASP A 8 -9.16 7.42 -23.65
C ASP A 8 -9.09 8.95 -23.60
N PHE A 9 -8.64 9.51 -22.47
CA PHE A 9 -8.55 10.96 -22.28
C PHE A 9 -7.47 11.64 -23.13
N SER A 10 -6.50 10.90 -23.65
CA SER A 10 -5.45 11.44 -24.52
C SER A 10 -5.93 11.62 -25.97
N THR A 11 -6.83 10.74 -26.42
CA THR A 11 -7.33 10.73 -27.81
C THR A 11 -8.80 11.13 -27.95
N GLY A 12 -9.59 11.06 -26.88
CA GLY A 12 -11.04 11.24 -26.88
C GLY A 12 -11.81 10.08 -27.51
N HIS A 13 -11.14 8.98 -27.86
CA HIS A 13 -11.78 7.82 -28.47
C HIS A 13 -12.23 6.82 -27.42
N THR A 14 -13.38 6.17 -27.68
CA THR A 14 -13.83 5.04 -26.87
C THR A 14 -13.14 3.75 -27.31
N GLU A 15 -12.43 3.11 -26.40
CA GLU A 15 -11.81 1.80 -26.56
C GLU A 15 -12.54 0.73 -25.73
N GLN A 16 -12.37 -0.54 -26.12
CA GLN A 16 -12.86 -1.66 -25.34
C GLN A 16 -11.79 -2.11 -24.36
N SER A 17 -12.03 -1.90 -23.06
CA SER A 17 -11.16 -2.36 -22.00
C SER A 17 -11.70 -3.65 -21.40
N ALA A 18 -10.85 -4.68 -21.32
CA ALA A 18 -11.19 -5.90 -20.62
C ALA A 18 -10.96 -5.68 -19.12
N LEU A 19 -11.99 -5.92 -18.31
CA LEU A 19 -11.93 -5.94 -16.86
C LEU A 19 -11.86 -7.39 -16.38
N THR A 20 -10.68 -7.78 -15.91
CA THR A 20 -10.40 -9.10 -15.33
C THR A 20 -10.52 -9.08 -13.81
N HIS A 21 -10.59 -10.27 -13.21
CA HIS A 21 -10.57 -10.43 -11.77
C HIS A 21 -9.28 -9.84 -11.15
N SER A 22 -8.12 -10.15 -11.72
CA SER A 22 -6.81 -9.67 -11.24
C SER A 22 -6.68 -8.15 -11.32
N GLN A 23 -7.24 -7.51 -12.35
CA GLN A 23 -7.27 -6.05 -12.46
C GLN A 23 -8.14 -5.40 -11.37
N VAL A 24 -9.30 -5.99 -11.04
CA VAL A 24 -10.15 -5.49 -9.95
C VAL A 24 -9.45 -5.66 -8.60
N LEU A 25 -8.77 -6.79 -8.36
CA LEU A 25 -8.00 -7.01 -7.13
C LEU A 25 -6.80 -6.05 -7.03
N GLY A 26 -6.07 -5.83 -8.13
CA GLY A 26 -4.98 -4.86 -8.20
C GLY A 26 -5.46 -3.43 -7.90
N LEU A 27 -6.61 -3.06 -8.48
CA LEU A 27 -7.27 -1.79 -8.19
C LEU A 27 -7.60 -1.66 -6.70
N ILE A 28 -8.32 -2.62 -6.12
CA ILE A 28 -8.69 -2.58 -4.69
C ILE A 28 -7.43 -2.46 -3.83
N ARG A 29 -6.41 -3.28 -4.10
CA ARG A 29 -5.13 -3.23 -3.36
C ARG A 29 -4.51 -1.84 -3.40
N LEU A 30 -4.35 -1.25 -4.58
CA LEU A 30 -3.64 0.02 -4.72
C LEU A 30 -4.49 1.23 -4.29
N TYR A 31 -5.81 1.18 -4.43
CA TYR A 31 -6.68 2.23 -3.88
C TYR A 31 -6.73 2.23 -2.35
N LEU A 32 -6.45 1.10 -1.69
CA LEU A 32 -6.33 1.09 -0.23
C LEU A 32 -5.05 1.75 0.30
N TYR A 33 -4.11 2.16 -0.57
CA TYR A 33 -2.87 2.80 -0.13
C TYR A 33 -3.10 4.22 0.37
N THR A 34 -4.08 4.96 -0.15
CA THR A 34 -4.36 6.33 0.30
C THR A 34 -5.83 6.50 0.65
N PRO A 35 -6.17 7.31 1.66
CA PRO A 35 -7.56 7.49 2.05
C PRO A 35 -8.41 8.15 0.95
N GLU A 36 -7.81 9.00 0.11
CA GLU A 36 -8.48 9.67 -1.02
C GLU A 36 -8.96 8.68 -2.07
N THR A 37 -8.13 7.69 -2.42
CA THR A 37 -8.50 6.66 -3.41
C THR A 37 -9.37 5.57 -2.78
N ALA A 38 -9.12 5.23 -1.52
CA ALA A 38 -9.96 4.28 -0.78
C ALA A 38 -11.41 4.77 -0.66
N ALA A 39 -11.63 6.07 -0.50
CA ALA A 39 -12.96 6.68 -0.42
C ALA A 39 -13.81 6.48 -1.69
N LEU A 40 -13.19 6.21 -2.85
CA LEU A 40 -13.88 5.96 -4.13
C LEU A 40 -14.29 4.50 -4.31
N LEU A 41 -13.65 3.55 -3.61
CA LEU A 41 -13.91 2.12 -3.80
C LEU A 41 -15.39 1.75 -3.60
N PRO A 42 -16.10 2.22 -2.56
CA PRO A 42 -17.50 1.83 -2.36
C PRO A 42 -18.40 2.18 -3.54
N VAL A 43 -18.30 3.39 -4.09
CA VAL A 43 -19.15 3.81 -5.21
C VAL A 43 -18.80 3.07 -6.51
N LEU A 44 -17.50 2.89 -6.81
CA LEU A 44 -17.05 2.19 -8.02
C LEU A 44 -17.49 0.73 -8.01
N LEU A 45 -17.37 0.06 -6.86
CA LEU A 45 -17.81 -1.33 -6.70
C LEU A 45 -19.32 -1.45 -6.70
N TYR A 46 -20.04 -0.51 -6.09
CA TYR A 46 -21.51 -0.50 -6.07
C TYR A 46 -22.09 -0.32 -7.47
N GLU A 47 -21.63 0.68 -8.24
CA GLU A 47 -22.10 0.89 -9.62
C GLU A 47 -21.85 -0.32 -10.51
N ALA A 48 -20.70 -0.99 -10.36
CA ALA A 48 -20.42 -2.19 -11.11
C ALA A 48 -21.28 -3.39 -10.68
N ALA A 49 -21.33 -3.68 -9.38
CA ALA A 49 -21.94 -4.90 -8.86
C ALA A 49 -23.47 -4.84 -8.78
N VAL A 50 -24.04 -3.66 -8.54
CA VAL A 50 -25.49 -3.46 -8.37
C VAL A 50 -26.13 -2.90 -9.62
N ASP A 51 -25.53 -1.87 -10.22
CA ASP A 51 -26.12 -1.18 -11.38
C ASP A 51 -25.63 -1.75 -12.73
N GLY A 52 -24.63 -2.64 -12.73
CA GLY A 52 -24.04 -3.17 -13.97
C GLY A 52 -23.27 -2.14 -14.80
N LYS A 53 -22.84 -1.02 -14.19
CA LYS A 53 -22.09 0.07 -14.83
C LYS A 53 -20.59 -0.11 -14.58
N TYR A 54 -19.91 -0.69 -15.56
CA TYR A 54 -18.48 -0.99 -15.49
C TYR A 54 -17.49 0.09 -15.95
N PRO A 55 -17.82 1.10 -16.79
CA PRO A 55 -16.82 2.00 -17.36
C PRO A 55 -15.89 2.67 -16.34
N ALA A 56 -16.42 3.16 -15.22
CA ALA A 56 -15.61 3.83 -14.19
C ALA A 56 -14.65 2.86 -13.49
N LEU A 57 -15.12 1.67 -13.12
CA LEU A 57 -14.30 0.63 -12.50
C LEU A 57 -13.23 0.10 -13.47
N ALA A 58 -13.60 -0.14 -14.72
CA ALA A 58 -12.67 -0.59 -15.76
C ALA A 58 -11.58 0.44 -16.01
N ARG A 59 -11.95 1.72 -16.06
CA ARG A 59 -11.00 2.82 -16.16
C ARG A 59 -10.03 2.89 -15.00
N ALA A 60 -10.56 2.87 -13.79
CA ALA A 60 -9.75 2.91 -12.59
C ALA A 60 -8.73 1.77 -12.56
N ALA A 61 -9.17 0.55 -12.90
CA ALA A 61 -8.30 -0.62 -12.95
C ALA A 61 -7.21 -0.51 -14.04
N GLN A 62 -7.58 -0.03 -15.23
CA GLN A 62 -6.63 0.22 -16.33
C GLN A 62 -5.57 1.26 -15.92
N SER A 63 -5.98 2.41 -15.40
CA SER A 63 -5.05 3.46 -14.97
C SER A 63 -4.10 2.99 -13.87
N VAL A 64 -4.57 2.12 -12.97
CA VAL A 64 -3.71 1.51 -11.95
C VAL A 64 -2.68 0.57 -12.57
N SER A 65 -3.06 -0.25 -13.56
CA SER A 65 -2.12 -1.11 -14.28
C SER A 65 -1.07 -0.30 -15.04
N GLU A 66 -1.49 0.73 -15.79
CA GLU A 66 -0.58 1.62 -16.53
C GLU A 66 0.40 2.32 -15.59
N LEU A 67 -0.08 2.86 -14.46
CA LEU A 67 0.76 3.48 -13.46
C LEU A 67 1.79 2.51 -12.86
N ALA A 68 1.39 1.26 -12.62
CA ALA A 68 2.31 0.23 -12.12
C ALA A 68 3.40 -0.09 -13.15
N ASP A 69 3.04 -0.21 -14.42
CA ASP A 69 4.00 -0.47 -15.51
C ASP A 69 5.01 0.68 -15.70
N GLU A 70 4.58 1.93 -15.48
CA GLU A 70 5.44 3.11 -15.61
C GLU A 70 6.35 3.34 -14.39
N LEU A 71 5.83 3.16 -13.17
CA LEU A 71 6.55 3.52 -11.94
C LEU A 71 7.42 2.40 -11.37
N LEU A 72 7.12 1.13 -11.69
CA LEU A 72 7.82 0.00 -11.08
C LEU A 72 9.02 -0.44 -11.93
N TYR A 73 10.21 -0.26 -11.37
CA TYR A 73 11.43 -0.88 -11.88
C TYR A 73 11.45 -2.37 -11.53
N PHE A 74 10.64 -3.18 -12.22
CA PHE A 74 10.47 -4.61 -11.92
C PHE A 74 11.77 -5.40 -11.86
N GLY A 75 12.76 -5.07 -12.71
CA GLY A 75 14.07 -5.72 -12.65
C GLY A 75 14.81 -5.48 -11.32
N ALA A 76 14.79 -4.24 -10.81
CA ALA A 76 15.38 -3.92 -9.52
C ALA A 76 14.55 -4.50 -8.37
N HIS A 77 13.22 -4.39 -8.45
CA HIS A 77 12.30 -4.96 -7.48
C HIS A 77 12.53 -6.47 -7.30
N ASN A 78 12.57 -7.23 -8.39
CA ASN A 78 12.75 -8.68 -8.37
C ASN A 78 14.15 -9.06 -7.88
N ALA A 79 15.19 -8.34 -8.29
CA ALA A 79 16.55 -8.61 -7.82
C ALA A 79 16.67 -8.49 -6.30
N VAL A 80 16.01 -7.50 -5.69
CA VAL A 80 15.98 -7.33 -4.23
C VAL A 80 15.10 -8.40 -3.59
N LEU A 81 13.84 -8.49 -4.01
CA LEU A 81 12.85 -9.36 -3.38
C LEU A 81 13.24 -10.85 -3.44
N CYS A 82 13.73 -11.33 -4.58
CA CYS A 82 14.11 -12.74 -4.74
C CYS A 82 15.37 -13.11 -3.97
N SER A 83 16.25 -12.15 -3.67
CA SER A 83 17.46 -12.38 -2.90
C SER A 83 17.21 -12.27 -1.40
N GLU A 84 16.43 -11.27 -0.98
CA GLU A 84 16.30 -10.88 0.43
C GLU A 84 15.09 -11.53 1.12
N GLU A 85 13.94 -11.64 0.45
CA GLU A 85 12.69 -12.06 1.09
C GLU A 85 12.25 -13.47 0.67
N TYR A 86 12.38 -13.80 -0.61
CA TYR A 86 11.91 -15.08 -1.17
C TYR A 86 12.48 -16.33 -0.47
N PRO A 87 13.77 -16.41 -0.09
CA PRO A 87 14.29 -17.59 0.61
C PRO A 87 13.56 -17.91 1.93
N ARG A 88 12.86 -16.93 2.52
CA ARG A 88 12.08 -17.09 3.74
C ARG A 88 10.61 -17.42 3.50
N PHE A 89 10.13 -17.47 2.26
CA PHE A 89 8.72 -17.78 1.98
C PHE A 89 8.32 -19.16 2.52
N GLY A 90 9.26 -20.12 2.52
CA GLY A 90 9.08 -21.44 3.13
C GLY A 90 8.87 -21.42 4.66
N ASP A 91 9.26 -20.34 5.34
CA ASP A 91 9.05 -20.18 6.79
C ASP A 91 7.63 -19.72 7.14
N ILE A 92 6.83 -19.28 6.15
CA ILE A 92 5.49 -18.76 6.39
C ILE A 92 4.61 -19.90 6.90
N PRO A 93 4.04 -19.82 8.13
CA PRO A 93 3.27 -20.92 8.69
C PRO A 93 2.05 -21.27 7.83
N ASN A 94 1.77 -22.56 7.64
CA ASN A 94 0.61 -23.04 6.87
C ASN A 94 -0.72 -22.40 7.30
N ALA A 95 -0.88 -22.09 8.59
CA ALA A 95 -2.07 -21.42 9.10
C ALA A 95 -2.24 -19.99 8.53
N ILE A 96 -1.14 -19.26 8.35
CA ILE A 96 -1.14 -17.92 7.73
C ILE A 96 -1.43 -18.04 6.24
N GLN A 97 -0.83 -19.02 5.56
CA GLN A 97 -1.13 -19.29 4.15
C GLN A 97 -2.62 -19.58 3.95
N ALA A 98 -3.20 -20.47 4.77
CA ALA A 98 -4.62 -20.79 4.72
C ALA A 98 -5.54 -19.59 5.03
N GLN A 99 -5.13 -18.71 5.96
CA GLN A 99 -5.85 -17.47 6.21
C GLN A 99 -5.82 -16.54 4.98
N ASN A 100 -4.65 -16.35 4.36
CA ASN A 100 -4.49 -15.52 3.17
C ASN A 100 -5.34 -16.02 2.00
N SER A 101 -5.36 -17.34 1.76
CA SER A 101 -6.18 -17.96 0.70
C SER A 101 -7.68 -17.75 0.88
N ASN A 102 -8.15 -17.48 2.10
CA ASN A 102 -9.56 -17.18 2.40
C ASN A 102 -9.91 -15.68 2.31
N THR A 103 -8.96 -14.82 1.95
CA THR A 103 -9.20 -13.38 1.73
C THR A 103 -9.60 -13.12 0.29
N TYR A 104 -10.14 -11.92 0.02
CA TYR A 104 -10.48 -11.51 -1.35
C TYR A 104 -9.25 -11.38 -2.27
N LEU A 105 -8.05 -11.14 -1.73
CA LEU A 105 -6.79 -11.11 -2.51
C LEU A 105 -6.22 -12.50 -2.76
N GLY A 106 -6.56 -13.49 -1.92
CA GLY A 106 -6.04 -14.84 -2.01
C GLY A 106 -4.51 -14.90 -1.92
N ASP A 107 -3.92 -15.83 -2.67
CA ASP A 107 -2.47 -16.09 -2.72
C ASP A 107 -1.84 -15.76 -4.09
N GLU A 108 -2.60 -15.14 -5.00
CA GLU A 108 -2.20 -14.96 -6.40
C GLU A 108 -0.85 -14.23 -6.52
N PHE A 109 -0.67 -13.15 -5.77
CA PHE A 109 0.57 -12.38 -5.76
C PHE A 109 1.76 -13.22 -5.24
N LEU A 110 1.56 -14.01 -4.18
CA LEU A 110 2.63 -14.86 -3.64
C LEU A 110 3.03 -15.96 -4.63
N ARG A 111 2.06 -16.60 -5.30
CA ARG A 111 2.35 -17.60 -6.33
C ARG A 111 3.06 -17.00 -7.55
N SER A 112 2.69 -15.79 -7.97
CA SER A 112 3.40 -15.10 -9.06
C SER A 112 4.85 -14.78 -8.68
N LEU A 113 5.09 -14.37 -7.43
CA LEU A 113 6.44 -14.14 -6.92
C LEU A 113 7.24 -15.44 -6.83
N ASP A 114 6.63 -16.52 -6.38
CA ASP A 114 7.24 -17.85 -6.28
C ASP A 114 7.77 -18.33 -7.64
N VAL A 115 6.90 -18.39 -8.64
CA VAL A 115 7.26 -18.76 -10.02
C VAL A 115 8.35 -17.85 -10.61
N MET A 116 8.27 -16.55 -10.32
CA MET A 116 9.25 -15.58 -10.83
C MET A 116 10.61 -15.76 -10.16
N CYS A 117 10.65 -15.92 -8.83
CA CYS A 117 11.89 -16.05 -8.08
C CYS A 117 12.52 -17.44 -8.18
N GLU A 118 11.80 -18.47 -8.62
CA GLU A 118 12.39 -19.77 -8.99
C GLU A 118 13.41 -19.66 -10.15
N VAL A 119 13.19 -18.71 -11.07
CA VAL A 119 14.05 -18.54 -12.27
C VAL A 119 14.91 -17.28 -12.21
N TRP A 120 14.62 -16.35 -11.30
CA TRP A 120 15.39 -15.12 -11.13
C TRP A 120 16.74 -15.41 -10.46
N PRO A 121 17.86 -14.78 -10.86
CA PRO A 121 19.13 -14.92 -10.16
C PRO A 121 19.06 -14.35 -8.73
N HIS A 122 19.49 -15.12 -7.73
CA HIS A 122 19.56 -14.65 -6.35
C HIS A 122 20.94 -14.07 -6.07
N GLY A 123 20.96 -12.99 -5.29
CA GLY A 123 22.17 -12.39 -4.73
C GLY A 123 22.48 -12.94 -3.34
N ASP A 124 23.72 -12.72 -2.90
CA ASP A 124 24.13 -13.04 -1.54
C ASP A 124 23.59 -12.01 -0.55
N ILE A 125 23.04 -12.49 0.57
CA ILE A 125 22.67 -11.66 1.72
C ILE A 125 23.57 -11.97 2.92
N PRO A 126 23.89 -10.97 3.77
CA PRO A 126 24.61 -11.22 5.01
C PRO A 126 23.86 -12.22 5.91
N GLU A 127 24.59 -13.08 6.63
CA GLU A 127 23.99 -14.09 7.52
C GLU A 127 23.05 -13.46 8.58
N ASN A 128 23.38 -12.24 9.02
CA ASN A 128 22.62 -11.49 10.02
C ASN A 128 21.54 -10.57 9.42
N PHE A 129 21.22 -10.66 8.12
CA PHE A 129 20.32 -9.73 7.43
C PHE A 129 18.96 -9.58 8.10
N HIS A 130 18.38 -10.68 8.58
CA HIS A 130 17.07 -10.70 9.25
C HIS A 130 17.14 -10.58 10.78
N HIS A 131 18.33 -10.36 11.36
CA HIS A 131 18.44 -10.12 12.79
C HIS A 131 17.71 -8.82 13.14
N ALA A 132 17.02 -8.81 14.28
CA ALA A 132 16.33 -7.61 14.72
C ALA A 132 17.34 -6.47 14.94
N LEU A 133 17.02 -5.28 14.43
CA LEU A 133 17.84 -4.09 14.65
C LEU A 133 17.80 -3.71 16.14
N HIS A 134 18.98 -3.58 16.75
CA HIS A 134 19.17 -3.00 18.08
C HIS A 134 20.07 -1.77 17.96
N ALA A 135 19.56 -0.60 18.37
CA ALA A 135 20.32 0.64 18.31
C ALA A 135 19.86 1.64 19.37
N ASP A 136 20.81 2.38 19.95
CA ASP A 136 20.54 3.47 20.90
C ASP A 136 20.67 4.84 20.21
N LEU A 137 19.90 5.01 19.13
CA LEU A 137 19.86 6.24 18.33
C LEU A 137 18.47 6.86 18.41
N PRO A 138 18.36 8.21 18.42
CA PRO A 138 17.09 8.86 18.17
C PRO A 138 16.47 8.30 16.89
N THR A 139 15.21 7.88 16.96
CA THR A 139 14.51 7.33 15.80
C THR A 139 13.10 7.90 15.75
N LEU A 140 12.72 8.44 14.60
CA LEU A 140 11.35 8.85 14.31
C LEU A 140 10.70 7.80 13.40
N MET A 141 9.59 7.23 13.85
CA MET A 141 8.76 6.32 13.07
C MET A 141 7.41 7.00 12.81
N LEU A 142 6.95 6.96 11.57
CA LEU A 142 5.69 7.54 11.14
C LEU A 142 4.92 6.49 10.35
N THR A 143 3.70 6.19 10.76
CA THR A 143 2.82 5.24 10.08
C THR A 143 1.44 5.85 9.86
N GLY A 144 0.71 5.35 8.86
CA GLY A 144 -0.71 5.62 8.74
C GLY A 144 -1.51 4.66 9.62
N GLU A 145 -2.58 5.16 10.25
CA GLU A 145 -3.49 4.34 11.05
C GLU A 145 -4.06 3.15 10.26
N ASN A 146 -4.33 3.36 8.98
CA ASN A 146 -4.95 2.40 8.07
C ASN A 146 -3.97 1.89 7.00
N ASP A 147 -2.66 1.94 7.25
CA ASP A 147 -1.66 1.45 6.28
C ASP A 147 -1.80 -0.07 6.06
N PRO A 148 -2.18 -0.54 4.85
CA PRO A 148 -2.42 -1.95 4.59
C PRO A 148 -1.13 -2.75 4.33
N ILE A 149 0.02 -2.10 4.20
CA ILE A 149 1.30 -2.71 3.82
C ILE A 149 2.29 -2.73 4.99
N THR A 150 2.45 -1.57 5.63
CA THR A 150 3.37 -1.36 6.76
C THR A 150 2.60 -0.83 7.99
N PRO A 151 1.69 -1.63 8.56
CA PRO A 151 0.80 -1.17 9.62
C PRO A 151 1.56 -0.72 10.88
N PRO A 152 0.95 0.11 11.75
CA PRO A 152 1.54 0.59 13.00
C PRO A 152 2.15 -0.52 13.89
N ALA A 153 1.57 -1.72 13.84
CA ALA A 153 2.07 -2.89 14.58
C ALA A 153 3.53 -3.25 14.24
N TYR A 154 4.02 -2.97 13.02
CA TYR A 154 5.40 -3.25 12.64
C TYR A 154 6.36 -2.27 13.33
N ALA A 155 6.01 -0.99 13.39
CA ALA A 155 6.78 0.01 14.11
C ALA A 155 6.81 -0.28 15.62
N GLU A 156 5.70 -0.74 16.21
CA GLU A 156 5.67 -1.15 17.63
C GLU A 156 6.55 -2.37 17.92
N ARG A 157 6.69 -3.31 16.98
CA ARG A 157 7.66 -4.41 17.10
C ARG A 157 9.09 -3.90 17.09
N LEU A 158 9.42 -2.97 16.18
CA LEU A 158 10.76 -2.39 16.05
C LEU A 158 11.13 -1.54 17.27
N LYS A 159 10.19 -0.77 17.81
CA LYS A 159 10.37 0.11 18.98
C LYS A 159 10.91 -0.61 20.22
N LYS A 160 10.58 -1.90 20.38
CA LYS A 160 11.09 -2.73 21.50
C LYS A 160 12.62 -2.79 21.57
N ASN A 161 13.29 -2.62 20.43
CA ASN A 161 14.74 -2.69 20.31
C ASN A 161 15.40 -1.31 20.08
N LEU A 162 14.60 -0.25 20.06
CA LEU A 162 15.03 1.13 19.83
C LEU A 162 14.54 2.00 21.01
N PRO A 163 15.26 2.03 22.15
CA PRO A 163 14.79 2.66 23.38
C PRO A 163 14.52 4.18 23.24
N ARG A 164 15.10 4.82 22.23
CA ARG A 164 14.93 6.25 21.91
C ARG A 164 14.03 6.49 20.70
N ALA A 165 13.28 5.47 20.26
CA ALA A 165 12.34 5.61 19.17
C ALA A 165 11.03 6.25 19.61
N THR A 166 10.56 7.19 18.82
CA THR A 166 9.23 7.79 18.93
C THR A 166 8.42 7.45 17.69
N HIS A 167 7.18 7.03 17.93
CA HIS A 167 6.28 6.59 16.89
C HIS A 167 5.03 7.46 16.91
N PHE A 168 4.74 8.12 15.78
CA PHE A 168 3.47 8.77 15.56
C PHE A 168 2.65 8.00 14.53
N VAL A 169 1.43 7.67 14.91
CA VAL A 169 0.42 7.12 14.01
C VAL A 169 -0.43 8.28 13.51
N LEU A 170 -0.54 8.42 12.18
CA LEU A 170 -1.29 9.50 11.54
C LEU A 170 -2.75 9.05 11.34
N PRO A 171 -3.72 9.67 12.04
CA PRO A 171 -5.12 9.25 11.99
C PRO A 171 -5.72 9.32 10.59
N GLY A 172 -6.45 8.28 10.20
CA GLY A 172 -7.15 8.19 8.93
C GLY A 172 -6.24 8.13 7.69
N ARG A 173 -4.92 7.98 7.84
CA ARG A 173 -3.99 7.88 6.72
C ARG A 173 -3.64 6.43 6.39
N GLY A 174 -3.33 6.19 5.12
CA GLY A 174 -2.86 4.91 4.61
C GLY A 174 -1.34 4.85 4.52
N HIS A 175 -0.84 4.22 3.46
CA HIS A 175 0.57 3.99 3.20
C HIS A 175 1.33 5.28 2.83
N SER A 176 2.61 5.34 3.23
CA SER A 176 3.55 6.44 2.91
C SER A 176 3.07 7.83 3.36
N VAL A 177 3.22 8.12 4.66
CA VAL A 177 2.70 9.35 5.26
C VAL A 177 3.64 10.56 5.22
N ALA A 178 4.89 10.39 4.76
CA ALA A 178 5.92 11.42 4.81
C ALA A 178 5.55 12.72 4.06
N GLY A 179 4.78 12.61 2.97
CA GLY A 179 4.32 13.76 2.19
C GLY A 179 3.21 14.58 2.86
N HIS A 180 2.56 14.07 3.91
CA HIS A 180 1.51 14.82 4.60
C HIS A 180 2.12 15.99 5.39
N PRO A 181 1.53 17.21 5.36
CA PRO A 181 2.14 18.39 5.98
C PRO A 181 2.51 18.23 7.47
N CYS A 182 1.70 17.51 8.23
CA CYS A 182 1.99 17.20 9.63
C CYS A 182 3.24 16.32 9.78
N ALA A 183 3.35 15.26 8.98
CA ALA A 183 4.52 14.38 8.98
C ALA A 183 5.78 15.10 8.48
N ALA A 184 5.66 15.87 7.39
CA ALA A 184 6.78 16.64 6.85
C ALA A 184 7.37 17.61 7.89
N ARG A 185 6.51 18.27 8.69
CA ARG A 185 6.96 19.11 9.81
C ARG A 185 7.66 18.29 10.90
N LEU A 186 7.08 17.17 11.33
CA LEU A 186 7.71 16.28 12.32
C LEU A 186 9.08 15.77 11.85
N ILE A 187 9.22 15.42 10.57
CA ILE A 187 10.48 15.01 9.96
C ILE A 187 11.49 16.16 10.00
N SER A 188 11.10 17.36 9.58
CA SER A 188 11.96 18.55 9.57
C SER A 188 12.45 18.91 10.98
N ASP A 189 11.54 18.92 11.95
CA ASP A 189 11.84 19.23 13.35
C ASP A 189 12.81 18.18 13.91
N PHE A 190 12.57 16.89 13.64
CA PHE A 190 13.43 15.80 14.09
C PHE A 190 14.83 15.79 13.47
N ILE A 191 14.96 16.13 12.18
CA ILE A 191 16.27 16.24 11.52
C ILE A 191 17.08 17.40 12.11
N THR A 192 16.42 18.51 12.42
CA THR A 192 17.06 19.69 12.99
C THR A 192 17.47 19.47 14.44
N GLU A 193 16.57 18.87 15.22
CA GLU A 193 16.78 18.54 16.61
C GLU A 193 16.19 17.15 16.90
N PRO A 194 17.03 16.09 16.95
CA PRO A 194 16.58 14.70 17.11
C PRO A 194 16.27 14.37 18.57
N ASP A 195 15.39 15.18 19.17
CA ASP A 195 14.82 15.03 20.50
C ASP A 195 13.30 14.89 20.39
N SER A 196 12.80 13.69 20.66
CA SER A 196 11.38 13.40 20.53
C SER A 196 10.49 14.17 21.51
N ALA A 197 11.04 14.62 22.64
CA ALA A 197 10.29 15.43 23.60
C ALA A 197 9.94 16.82 23.06
N LYS A 198 10.59 17.26 21.97
CA LYS A 198 10.41 18.59 21.36
C LYS A 198 9.54 18.58 20.11
N LEU A 199 9.09 17.42 19.66
CA LEU A 199 8.28 17.30 18.44
C LEU A 199 6.84 17.78 18.69
N ASP A 200 6.42 18.81 17.96
CA ASP A 200 5.06 19.33 17.99
C ASP A 200 4.11 18.44 17.16
N SER A 201 3.45 17.52 17.84
CA SER A 201 2.47 16.60 17.24
C SER A 201 1.03 17.12 17.27
N ALA A 202 0.79 18.38 17.62
CA ALA A 202 -0.57 18.93 17.75
C ALA A 202 -1.38 18.85 16.45
N CYS A 203 -0.72 18.83 15.28
CA CYS A 203 -1.37 18.67 13.99
C CYS A 203 -2.10 17.32 13.81
N LEU A 204 -1.66 16.26 14.49
CA LEU A 204 -2.29 14.94 14.43
C LEU A 204 -3.75 14.99 14.92
N SER A 205 -4.03 15.81 15.93
CA SER A 205 -5.38 15.97 16.52
C SER A 205 -6.44 16.51 15.54
N ARG A 206 -6.00 17.19 14.48
CA ARG A 206 -6.86 17.76 13.43
C ARG A 206 -7.08 16.80 12.27
N MET A 207 -6.35 15.68 12.23
CA MET A 207 -6.46 14.72 11.15
C MET A 207 -7.74 13.90 11.30
N ARG A 208 -8.38 13.64 10.17
CA ARG A 208 -9.60 12.85 10.06
C ARG A 208 -9.46 11.88 8.90
N GLN A 209 -10.25 10.82 8.96
CA GLN A 209 -10.44 9.91 7.85
C GLN A 209 -11.16 10.63 6.71
N GLU A 210 -10.81 10.29 5.47
CA GLU A 210 -11.50 10.81 4.30
C GLU A 210 -12.93 10.27 4.26
N PRO A 211 -13.96 11.12 4.07
CA PRO A 211 -15.31 10.63 3.95
C PRO A 211 -15.48 9.83 2.66
N VAL A 212 -16.27 8.76 2.72
CA VAL A 212 -16.53 7.90 1.55
C VAL A 212 -17.48 8.56 0.57
N PHE A 213 -17.26 8.31 -0.72
CA PHE A 213 -18.17 8.77 -1.77
C PHE A 213 -19.46 7.94 -1.71
N VAL A 214 -20.60 8.62 -1.73
CA VAL A 214 -21.93 7.98 -1.75
C VAL A 214 -22.49 7.90 -3.17
N ASN A 215 -21.96 8.71 -4.08
CA ASN A 215 -22.19 8.66 -5.53
C ASN A 215 -21.01 9.36 -6.25
N LEU A 216 -21.01 9.37 -7.58
CA LEU A 216 -19.93 9.98 -8.38
C LEU A 216 -19.78 11.50 -8.20
N ASN A 217 -20.74 12.18 -7.56
CA ASN A 217 -20.64 13.61 -7.26
C ASN A 217 -20.01 13.91 -5.90
N GLY A 218 -19.73 12.91 -5.06
CA GLY A 218 -19.00 13.12 -3.80
C GLY A 218 -19.57 12.41 -2.58
N THR A 219 -19.17 12.94 -1.43
CA THR A 219 -19.53 12.48 -0.10
C THR A 219 -20.91 13.01 0.31
N ALA A 220 -21.52 12.42 1.33
CA ALA A 220 -22.69 13.02 1.95
C ALA A 220 -22.31 14.35 2.64
N PRO A 221 -23.24 15.33 2.73
CA PRO A 221 -23.02 16.58 3.45
C PRO A 221 -22.66 16.41 4.93
#